data_AF-A0A2V9K8W4-F1
#
_entry.id   AF-A0A2V9K8W4-F1
#
_cell.length_a   1.000
_cell.length_b   1.000
_cell.length_c   1.000
_cell.angle_alpha   90.00
_cell.angle_beta   90.00
_cell.angle_gamma   90.00
#
_symmetry.space_group_name_H-M   'P 1'
#
loop_
_entity.id
_entity.type
_entity.pdbx_description
1 polymer ?
#
loop_
_entity_poly.entity_id
_entity_poly.type
_entity_poly.pdbx_seq_one_letter_code
_entity_poly.pdbx_strand_id
1 'polypeptide(L)'
;MPDGREARASVGGNVRERFERVSVRVSVLGSGSRGNSTLVETEKTRLLVDAGFSRRETTARLAAIGRRADGFQALIISHEHQDHVNGLRALAAGWKVPVFISAATREALRWGAKAPAWELFTPGKKFTIGDIEITPFSIPHDAADPVAFTLETQGFKIGLVTDLGCIPEVVKQHVRGCHLLVFESNHDLDMLKVGPYPWQLKQRLMSRHGHLSNRATAEFLADGQPP
;
A
#
# COMPACT_ATOMS: atom_id res chain seq x y z
N MET A 1 2.82 -72.18 0.19
CA MET A 1 2.87 -71.93 -1.26
C MET A 1 1.51 -71.36 -1.68
N PRO A 2 1.47 -70.24 -2.43
CA PRO A 2 0.50 -69.16 -2.22
C PRO A 2 -0.73 -69.23 -3.15
N ASP A 3 -1.86 -68.69 -2.69
CA ASP A 3 -2.94 -68.18 -3.56
C ASP A 3 -3.22 -66.73 -3.14
N GLY A 4 -3.03 -65.82 -4.09
CA GLY A 4 -3.06 -64.38 -3.90
C GLY A 4 -4.47 -63.85 -3.94
N ARG A 5 -4.98 -63.41 -2.79
CA ARG A 5 -6.12 -62.49 -2.71
C ARG A 5 -5.60 -61.10 -2.37
N GLU A 6 -5.71 -60.19 -3.34
CA GLU A 6 -5.56 -58.76 -3.13
C GLU A 6 -6.62 -58.28 -2.13
N ALA A 7 -6.19 -57.91 -0.93
CA ALA A 7 -6.98 -57.13 -0.01
C ALA A 7 -6.82 -55.65 -0.40
N ARG A 8 -7.86 -55.06 -0.99
CA ARG A 8 -7.99 -53.61 -1.11
C ARG A 8 -8.20 -53.01 0.28
N ALA A 9 -7.12 -52.52 0.89
CA ALA A 9 -7.19 -51.64 2.04
C ALA A 9 -7.57 -50.23 1.59
N SER A 10 -8.79 -49.81 1.93
CA SER A 10 -9.21 -48.42 1.87
C SER A 10 -8.49 -47.61 2.95
N VAL A 11 -7.58 -46.73 2.54
CA VAL A 11 -7.05 -45.64 3.35
C VAL A 11 -7.21 -44.40 2.44
N GLY A 12 -8.23 -43.55 2.61
CA GLY A 12 -8.68 -43.01 3.89
C GLY A 12 -7.67 -41.97 4.36
N GLY A 13 -7.33 -41.00 3.52
CA GLY A 13 -6.41 -39.92 3.83
C GLY A 13 -6.68 -38.75 2.90
N ASN A 14 -7.61 -37.89 3.33
CA ASN A 14 -7.95 -36.65 2.65
C ASN A 14 -6.75 -35.70 2.77
N VAL A 15 -5.78 -35.78 1.86
CA VAL A 15 -4.66 -34.83 1.73
C VAL A 15 -5.16 -33.50 1.12
N ARG A 16 -6.27 -33.02 1.64
CA ARG A 16 -6.89 -31.72 1.33
C ARG A 16 -7.22 -30.94 2.60
N GLU A 17 -6.67 -31.33 3.74
CA GLU A 17 -6.79 -30.54 4.96
C GLU A 17 -5.64 -29.54 5.11
N ARG A 18 -6.07 -28.28 5.18
CA ARG A 18 -5.41 -27.14 5.83
C ARG A 18 -4.26 -26.47 5.11
N PHE A 19 -4.55 -25.92 3.93
CA PHE A 19 -4.22 -24.50 3.78
C PHE A 19 -5.42 -23.73 4.33
N GLU A 20 -5.30 -23.15 5.53
CA GLU A 20 -6.20 -22.08 5.93
C GLU A 20 -6.26 -21.08 4.76
N ARG A 21 -7.48 -20.78 4.30
CA ARG A 21 -7.71 -19.83 3.21
C ARG A 21 -7.24 -18.45 3.66
N VAL A 22 -5.96 -18.15 3.46
CA VAL A 22 -5.47 -16.79 3.55
C VAL A 22 -6.03 -16.05 2.35
N SER A 23 -6.99 -15.17 2.56
CA SER A 23 -7.60 -14.38 1.48
C SER A 23 -7.16 -12.91 1.51
N VAL A 24 -5.98 -12.63 2.05
CA VAL A 24 -5.41 -11.28 2.01
C VAL A 24 -5.08 -10.95 0.55
N ARG A 25 -5.72 -9.91 0.02
CA ARG A 25 -5.47 -9.41 -1.34
C ARG A 25 -4.95 -7.99 -1.28
N VAL A 26 -3.84 -7.77 -1.97
CA VAL A 26 -3.32 -6.45 -2.28
C VAL A 26 -3.42 -6.25 -3.79
N SER A 27 -3.94 -5.11 -4.23
CA SER A 27 -4.03 -4.78 -5.66
C SER A 27 -3.68 -3.32 -5.87
N VAL A 28 -2.54 -3.08 -6.51
CA VAL A 28 -2.11 -1.75 -6.92
C VAL A 28 -2.97 -1.33 -8.11
N LEU A 29 -3.92 -0.43 -7.87
CA LEU A 29 -4.78 0.11 -8.93
C LEU A 29 -4.00 1.11 -9.79
N GLY A 30 -2.99 1.75 -9.24
CA GLY A 30 -1.99 2.54 -9.96
C GLY A 30 -0.94 3.11 -9.01
N SER A 31 0.24 3.42 -9.55
CA SER A 31 1.44 3.79 -8.80
C SER A 31 2.27 4.87 -9.51
N GLY A 32 1.68 6.00 -9.86
CA GLY A 32 2.44 7.06 -10.54
C GLY A 32 1.70 8.38 -10.62
N SER A 33 2.29 9.36 -11.31
CA SER A 33 1.84 10.78 -11.30
C SER A 33 0.40 11.05 -11.76
N ARG A 34 -0.28 10.06 -12.36
CA ARG A 34 -1.69 10.14 -12.74
C ARG A 34 -2.64 9.69 -11.62
N GLY A 35 -2.11 9.09 -10.56
CA GLY A 35 -2.82 8.57 -9.41
C GLY A 35 -2.12 7.37 -8.78
N ASN A 36 -2.01 7.43 -7.46
CA ASN A 36 -1.63 6.35 -6.56
C ASN A 36 -2.89 5.85 -5.85
N SER A 37 -3.12 4.54 -5.90
CA SER A 37 -4.20 3.91 -5.16
C SER A 37 -3.99 2.41 -5.06
N THR A 38 -4.04 1.87 -3.85
CA THR A 38 -3.85 0.46 -3.55
C THR A 38 -5.05 -0.07 -2.76
N LEU A 39 -5.68 -1.12 -3.28
CA LEU A 39 -6.71 -1.89 -2.58
C LEU A 39 -6.02 -2.89 -1.65
N VAL A 40 -6.43 -2.91 -0.38
CA VAL A 40 -6.11 -3.99 0.57
C VAL A 40 -7.42 -4.56 1.08
N GLU A 41 -7.63 -5.86 0.92
CA GLU A 41 -8.84 -6.52 1.41
C GLU A 41 -8.59 -7.91 2.01
N THR A 42 -9.40 -8.25 3.00
CA THR A 42 -9.58 -9.59 3.57
C THR A 42 -11.01 -10.06 3.23
N GLU A 43 -11.47 -11.18 3.81
CA GLU A 43 -12.88 -11.57 3.72
C GLU A 43 -13.84 -10.57 4.38
N LYS A 44 -13.36 -9.76 5.34
CA LYS A 44 -14.20 -8.91 6.20
C LYS A 44 -13.97 -7.42 5.98
N THR A 45 -12.78 -7.03 5.56
CA THR A 45 -12.35 -5.64 5.51
C THR A 45 -11.82 -5.31 4.13
N ARG A 46 -12.16 -4.13 3.63
CA ARG A 46 -11.71 -3.54 2.39
C ARG A 46 -11.32 -2.09 2.65
N LEU A 47 -10.06 -1.80 2.38
CA LEU A 47 -9.44 -0.49 2.56
C LEU A 47 -8.92 -0.01 1.21
N LEU A 48 -8.98 1.30 1.00
CA LEU A 48 -8.25 1.94 -0.09
C LEU A 48 -7.15 2.81 0.52
N VAL A 49 -5.90 2.45 0.24
CA VAL A 49 -4.73 3.26 0.56
C VAL A 49 -4.50 4.18 -0.63
N ASP A 50 -4.58 5.48 -0.38
CA ASP A 50 -4.58 6.57 -1.33
C ASP A 50 -5.73 6.57 -2.34
N ALA A 51 -6.10 7.79 -2.73
CA ALA A 51 -7.25 8.12 -3.53
C ALA A 51 -6.85 9.04 -4.71
N GLY A 52 -5.77 8.71 -5.40
CA GLY A 52 -5.21 9.50 -6.50
C GLY A 52 -6.08 9.63 -7.75
N PHE A 53 -7.00 8.70 -7.95
CA PHE A 53 -7.85 8.64 -9.14
C PHE A 53 -9.22 9.26 -8.91
N SER A 54 -9.78 9.89 -9.94
CA SER A 54 -11.19 10.33 -9.90
C SER A 54 -12.12 9.15 -9.56
N ARG A 55 -13.29 9.42 -8.95
CA ARG A 55 -14.27 8.36 -8.61
C ARG A 55 -14.60 7.45 -9.80
N ARG A 56 -14.73 8.02 -11.00
CA ARG A 56 -14.99 7.28 -12.24
C ARG A 56 -13.86 6.30 -12.55
N GLU A 57 -12.63 6.79 -12.48
CA GLU A 57 -11.43 6.01 -12.78
C GLU A 57 -11.17 4.94 -11.71
N THR A 58 -11.31 5.26 -10.43
CA THR A 58 -11.25 4.27 -9.33
C THR A 58 -12.28 3.16 -9.54
N THR A 59 -13.51 3.51 -9.90
CA THR A 59 -14.57 2.52 -10.17
C THR A 59 -14.23 1.63 -11.35
N ALA A 60 -13.69 2.20 -12.44
CA ALA A 60 -13.27 1.44 -13.61
C ALA A 60 -12.12 0.46 -13.29
N ARG A 61 -11.12 0.92 -12.53
CA ARG A 61 -9.98 0.08 -12.11
C ARG A 61 -10.39 -1.05 -11.17
N LEU A 62 -11.29 -0.79 -10.23
CA LEU A 62 -11.88 -1.83 -9.39
C LEU A 62 -12.66 -2.84 -10.23
N ALA A 63 -13.48 -2.38 -11.18
CA ALA A 63 -14.24 -3.27 -12.06
C ALA A 63 -13.33 -4.17 -12.91
N ALA A 64 -12.18 -3.65 -13.38
CA ALA A 64 -11.21 -4.41 -14.15
C ALA A 64 -10.59 -5.59 -13.37
N ILE A 65 -10.55 -5.52 -12.04
CA ILE A 65 -10.11 -6.62 -11.17
C ILE A 65 -11.28 -7.41 -10.56
N GLY A 66 -12.49 -7.26 -11.12
CA GLY A 66 -13.70 -7.94 -10.63
C GLY A 66 -14.16 -7.48 -9.25
N ARG A 67 -13.98 -6.19 -8.95
CA ARG A 67 -14.38 -5.57 -7.68
C ARG A 67 -15.38 -4.44 -7.89
N ARG A 68 -16.31 -4.33 -6.95
CA ARG A 68 -17.31 -3.27 -6.90
C ARG A 68 -16.76 -2.10 -6.10
N ALA A 69 -17.19 -0.89 -6.47
CA ALA A 69 -16.85 0.34 -5.76
C ALA A 69 -17.77 0.57 -4.53
N ASP A 70 -17.98 -0.46 -3.73
CA ASP A 70 -18.75 -0.49 -2.50
C ASP A 70 -18.06 -1.39 -1.45
N GLY A 71 -18.59 -1.41 -0.23
CA GLY A 71 -18.11 -2.27 0.84
C GLY A 71 -16.75 -1.90 1.43
N PHE A 72 -16.23 -0.71 1.11
CA PHE A 72 -15.04 -0.15 1.76
C PHE A 72 -15.38 0.29 3.20
N GLN A 73 -14.48 0.06 4.14
CA GLN A 73 -14.61 0.55 5.52
C GLN A 73 -13.92 1.89 5.72
N ALA A 74 -12.87 2.18 4.96
CA ALA A 74 -12.11 3.42 5.10
C ALA A 74 -11.29 3.76 3.86
N LEU A 75 -10.92 5.03 3.76
CA LEU A 75 -9.82 5.53 2.95
C LEU A 75 -8.66 5.86 3.89
N ILE A 76 -7.43 5.52 3.51
CA ILE A 76 -6.21 5.81 4.28
C ILE A 76 -5.28 6.62 3.39
N ILE A 77 -4.78 7.76 3.88
CA ILE A 77 -3.98 8.69 3.08
C ILE A 77 -2.55 8.77 3.62
N SER A 78 -1.57 8.54 2.73
CA SER A 78 -0.15 8.64 3.04
C SER A 78 0.32 10.09 3.22
N HIS A 79 -0.08 10.98 2.31
CA HIS A 79 0.29 12.39 2.28
C HIS A 79 -0.59 13.19 1.29
N GLU A 80 -0.40 14.51 1.21
CA GLU A 80 -1.34 15.45 0.58
C GLU A 80 -1.12 15.73 -0.91
N HIS A 81 -0.19 15.03 -1.57
CA HIS A 81 0.06 15.26 -3.00
C HIS A 81 -1.15 14.90 -3.86
N GLN A 82 -1.32 15.63 -4.96
CA GLN A 82 -2.53 15.55 -5.77
C GLN A 82 -2.74 14.13 -6.32
N ASP A 83 -1.70 13.47 -6.75
CA ASP A 83 -1.75 12.08 -7.20
C ASP A 83 -2.05 11.07 -6.07
N HIS A 84 -2.14 11.48 -4.81
CA HIS A 84 -2.65 10.66 -3.69
C HIS A 84 -4.06 11.07 -3.25
N VAL A 85 -4.51 12.31 -3.48
CA VAL A 85 -5.77 12.82 -2.90
C VAL A 85 -6.78 13.38 -3.91
N ASN A 86 -6.48 13.39 -5.20
CA ASN A 86 -7.33 13.99 -6.24
C ASN A 86 -8.78 13.47 -6.25
N GLY A 87 -8.97 12.17 -6.02
CA GLY A 87 -10.28 11.53 -5.91
C GLY A 87 -10.90 11.53 -4.52
N LEU A 88 -10.12 11.85 -3.48
CA LEU A 88 -10.45 11.62 -2.08
C LEU A 88 -11.83 12.20 -1.71
N ARG A 89 -12.10 13.44 -2.12
CA ARG A 89 -13.34 14.14 -1.78
C ARG A 89 -14.57 13.46 -2.36
N ALA A 90 -14.49 13.07 -3.63
CA ALA A 90 -15.60 12.43 -4.33
C ALA A 90 -15.85 11.00 -3.84
N LEU A 91 -14.77 10.28 -3.52
CA LEU A 91 -14.84 8.93 -2.95
C LEU A 91 -15.39 8.95 -1.53
N ALA A 92 -14.86 9.77 -0.64
CA ALA A 92 -15.31 9.85 0.75
C ALA A 92 -16.79 10.26 0.85
N ALA A 93 -17.22 11.23 0.04
CA ALA A 93 -18.64 11.64 -0.01
C ALA A 93 -19.54 10.56 -0.63
N GLY A 94 -19.06 9.87 -1.68
CA GLY A 94 -19.83 8.85 -2.39
C GLY A 94 -19.96 7.54 -1.61
N TRP A 95 -18.92 7.13 -0.90
CA TRP A 95 -18.86 5.89 -0.12
C TRP A 95 -19.30 6.08 1.34
N LYS A 96 -19.31 7.33 1.84
CA LYS A 96 -19.68 7.66 3.22
C LYS A 96 -18.83 6.91 4.26
N VAL A 97 -17.54 6.82 3.99
CA VAL A 97 -16.56 6.14 4.84
C VAL A 97 -15.64 7.15 5.53
N PRO A 98 -15.09 6.82 6.72
CA PRO A 98 -14.05 7.63 7.34
C PRO A 98 -12.78 7.71 6.48
N VAL A 99 -12.07 8.82 6.64
CA VAL A 99 -10.76 9.07 6.04
C VAL A 99 -9.70 9.14 7.14
N PHE A 100 -8.81 8.17 7.14
CA PHE A 100 -7.66 8.09 8.03
C PHE A 100 -6.49 8.88 7.47
N ILE A 101 -6.00 9.85 8.24
CA ILE A 101 -4.99 10.82 7.80
C ILE A 101 -4.22 11.39 9.00
N SER A 102 -2.99 11.85 8.82
CA SER A 102 -2.29 12.59 9.88
C SER A 102 -2.86 14.02 10.03
N ALA A 103 -2.63 14.63 11.20
CA ALA A 103 -3.11 15.99 11.46
C ALA A 103 -2.49 17.02 10.49
N ALA A 104 -1.19 16.93 10.24
CA ALA A 104 -0.46 17.84 9.37
C ALA A 104 -0.88 17.69 7.90
N THR A 105 -1.03 16.45 7.41
CA THR A 105 -1.53 16.21 6.05
C THR A 105 -2.94 16.76 5.88
N ARG A 106 -3.84 16.55 6.86
CA ARG A 106 -5.20 17.11 6.83
C ARG A 106 -5.19 18.64 6.76
N GLU A 107 -4.33 19.29 7.54
CA GLU A 107 -4.18 20.75 7.52
C GLU A 107 -3.68 21.25 6.17
N ALA A 108 -2.72 20.54 5.57
CA ALA A 108 -2.16 20.86 4.26
C ALA A 108 -3.18 20.75 3.11
N LEU A 109 -4.17 19.85 3.21
CA LEU A 109 -5.27 19.75 2.24
C LEU A 109 -6.13 21.02 2.15
N ARG A 110 -6.14 21.86 3.19
CA ARG A 110 -6.94 23.10 3.27
C ARG A 110 -8.42 22.94 2.92
N TRP A 111 -9.03 21.81 3.29
CA TRP A 111 -10.45 21.58 3.06
C TRP A 111 -11.33 22.34 4.05
N GLY A 112 -12.39 22.97 3.52
CA GLY A 112 -13.38 23.67 4.33
C GLY A 112 -14.35 22.73 5.07
N ALA A 113 -15.35 23.32 5.74
CA ALA A 113 -16.26 22.63 6.67
C ALA A 113 -17.06 21.43 6.10
N LYS A 114 -17.22 21.31 4.78
CA LYS A 114 -17.82 20.11 4.13
C LYS A 114 -16.77 19.02 3.96
N ALA A 115 -16.23 18.57 5.08
CA ALA A 115 -15.17 17.59 5.12
C ALA A 115 -15.73 16.18 5.35
N PRO A 116 -15.03 15.12 4.91
CA PRO A 116 -15.39 13.75 5.27
C PRO A 116 -15.29 13.52 6.78
N ALA A 117 -15.80 12.38 7.25
CA ALA A 117 -15.53 11.93 8.61
C ALA A 117 -14.03 11.66 8.75
N TRP A 118 -13.30 12.56 9.41
CA TRP A 118 -11.87 12.42 9.60
C TRP A 118 -11.56 11.54 10.80
N GLU A 119 -10.63 10.62 10.62
CA GLU A 119 -10.00 9.85 11.69
C GLU A 119 -8.51 10.18 11.68
N LEU A 120 -8.01 10.76 12.77
CA LEU A 120 -6.61 11.17 12.84
C LEU A 120 -5.74 10.03 13.34
N PHE A 121 -4.68 9.71 12.62
CA PHE A 121 -3.60 8.86 13.13
C PHE A 121 -2.36 9.67 13.48
N THR A 122 -1.46 9.05 14.23
CA THR A 122 -0.12 9.58 14.51
C THR A 122 0.91 8.58 14.00
N PRO A 123 1.93 9.01 13.21
CA PRO A 123 3.03 8.14 12.84
C PRO A 123 3.63 7.44 14.07
N GLY A 124 3.91 6.15 13.95
CA GLY A 124 4.40 5.29 15.04
C GLY A 124 3.33 4.74 15.98
N LYS A 125 2.06 5.19 15.90
CA LYS A 125 0.95 4.64 16.68
C LYS A 125 0.06 3.74 15.84
N LYS A 126 -0.10 2.49 16.28
CA LYS A 126 -0.97 1.52 15.62
C LYS A 126 -2.45 1.88 15.77
N PHE A 127 -3.24 1.52 14.77
CA PHE A 127 -4.70 1.57 14.82
C PHE A 127 -5.29 0.39 14.03
N THR A 128 -6.56 0.07 14.23
CA THR A 128 -7.20 -1.10 13.63
C THR A 128 -8.45 -0.70 12.87
N ILE A 129 -8.61 -1.25 11.67
CA ILE A 129 -9.85 -1.16 10.89
C ILE A 129 -10.30 -2.57 10.55
N GLY A 130 -11.46 -2.98 11.08
CA GLY A 130 -11.94 -4.35 10.93
C GLY A 130 -10.95 -5.37 11.50
N ASP A 131 -10.46 -6.27 10.65
CA ASP A 131 -9.48 -7.32 10.99
C ASP A 131 -8.05 -6.99 10.56
N ILE A 132 -7.74 -5.71 10.28
CA ILE A 132 -6.43 -5.26 9.83
C ILE A 132 -5.85 -4.23 10.82
N GLU A 133 -4.71 -4.56 11.43
CA GLU A 133 -3.91 -3.63 12.23
C GLU A 133 -2.97 -2.86 11.30
N ILE A 134 -2.91 -1.54 11.44
CA ILE A 134 -2.17 -0.63 10.58
C ILE A 134 -1.19 0.16 11.44
N THR A 135 0.07 0.19 11.02
CA THR A 135 1.12 1.00 11.63
C THR A 135 1.63 2.01 10.60
N PRO A 136 1.26 3.29 10.73
CA PRO A 136 1.88 4.36 9.94
C PRO A 136 3.29 4.65 10.47
N PHE A 137 4.24 4.97 9.61
CA PHE A 137 5.57 5.40 10.00
C PHE A 137 6.11 6.45 9.04
N SER A 138 6.83 7.45 9.57
CA SER A 138 7.31 8.59 8.80
C SER A 138 8.38 8.18 7.79
N ILE A 139 8.32 8.75 6.60
CA ILE A 139 9.28 8.54 5.51
C ILE A 139 9.85 9.86 5.01
N PRO A 140 11.05 9.89 4.43
CA PRO A 140 11.61 11.07 3.80
C PRO A 140 10.95 11.31 2.43
N HIS A 141 10.07 12.31 2.37
CA HIS A 141 9.44 12.83 1.15
C HIS A 141 9.09 14.30 1.32
N ASP A 142 8.97 15.04 0.22
CA ASP A 142 8.65 16.47 0.23
C ASP A 142 7.14 16.72 0.39
N ALA A 143 6.60 16.40 1.58
CA ALA A 143 5.20 16.60 1.96
C ALA A 143 5.09 17.01 3.45
N ALA A 144 3.90 17.40 3.92
CA ALA A 144 3.70 17.95 5.26
C ALA A 144 4.00 16.95 6.40
N ASP A 145 3.57 15.70 6.26
CA ASP A 145 3.87 14.60 7.19
C ASP A 145 3.71 13.25 6.47
N PRO A 146 4.61 12.91 5.53
CA PRO A 146 4.49 11.73 4.71
C PRO A 146 4.75 10.46 5.50
N VAL A 147 3.83 9.50 5.33
CA VAL A 147 3.93 8.18 5.95
C VAL A 147 3.87 7.05 4.94
N ALA A 148 4.53 5.96 5.28
CA ALA A 148 4.27 4.63 4.75
C ALA A 148 3.50 3.80 5.78
N PHE A 149 3.03 2.63 5.38
CA PHE A 149 2.21 1.77 6.23
C PHE A 149 2.73 0.35 6.26
N THR A 150 2.72 -0.28 7.44
CA THR A 150 2.68 -1.74 7.55
C THR A 150 1.29 -2.16 8.00
N LEU A 151 0.73 -3.17 7.34
CA LEU A 151 -0.57 -3.75 7.63
C LEU A 151 -0.40 -5.20 8.06
N GLU A 152 -0.99 -5.57 9.18
CA GLU A 152 -0.91 -6.90 9.77
C GLU A 152 -2.31 -7.50 9.91
N THR A 153 -2.52 -8.68 9.34
CA THR A 153 -3.80 -9.40 9.40
C THR A 153 -3.58 -10.89 9.15
N GLN A 154 -4.27 -11.76 9.89
CA GLN A 154 -4.24 -13.22 9.69
C GLN A 154 -2.81 -13.81 9.66
N GLY A 155 -1.88 -13.25 10.44
CA GLY A 155 -0.46 -13.64 10.45
C GLY A 155 0.36 -13.14 9.25
N PHE A 156 -0.26 -12.46 8.28
CA PHE A 156 0.39 -11.81 7.16
C PHE A 156 0.73 -10.36 7.49
N LYS A 157 1.94 -9.97 7.11
CA LYS A 157 2.43 -8.61 7.22
C LYS A 157 2.70 -8.05 5.81
N ILE A 158 2.12 -6.90 5.51
CA ILE A 158 2.24 -6.19 4.24
C ILE A 158 2.93 -4.85 4.49
N GLY A 159 3.98 -4.53 3.73
CA GLY A 159 4.55 -3.18 3.69
C GLY A 159 4.06 -2.43 2.45
N LEU A 160 3.56 -1.21 2.63
CA LEU A 160 3.24 -0.28 1.56
C LEU A 160 4.13 0.95 1.70
N VAL A 161 5.15 1.04 0.86
CA VAL A 161 6.15 2.11 0.88
C VAL A 161 6.26 2.71 -0.52
N THR A 162 5.49 3.77 -0.72
CA THR A 162 5.49 4.60 -1.94
C THR A 162 6.17 5.93 -1.65
N ASP A 163 6.57 6.64 -2.70
CA ASP A 163 7.06 8.02 -2.58
C ASP A 163 8.23 8.20 -1.59
N LEU A 164 9.25 7.36 -1.75
CA LEU A 164 10.42 7.33 -0.88
C LEU A 164 11.65 7.92 -1.56
N GLY A 165 12.33 8.92 -0.96
CA GLY A 165 13.56 9.49 -1.52
C GLY A 165 14.86 8.78 -1.12
N CYS A 166 14.88 8.10 0.03
CA CYS A 166 15.97 7.23 0.46
C CYS A 166 15.45 6.16 1.43
N ILE A 167 16.23 5.12 1.73
CA ILE A 167 15.82 4.03 2.63
C ILE A 167 16.47 4.24 4.00
N PRO A 168 15.85 4.99 4.93
CA PRO A 168 16.35 5.12 6.30
C PRO A 168 16.15 3.82 7.09
N GLU A 169 16.84 3.72 8.22
CA GLU A 169 16.77 2.54 9.09
C GLU A 169 15.34 2.24 9.58
N VAL A 170 14.53 3.29 9.83
CA VAL A 170 13.11 3.12 10.20
C VAL A 170 12.32 2.35 9.15
N VAL A 171 12.56 2.61 7.85
CA VAL A 171 11.90 1.86 6.78
C VAL A 171 12.32 0.40 6.85
N LYS A 172 13.63 0.12 6.98
CA LYS A 172 14.16 -1.26 7.09
C LYS A 172 13.53 -2.01 8.27
N GLN A 173 13.45 -1.37 9.43
CA GLN A 173 12.84 -1.96 10.63
C GLN A 173 11.37 -2.31 10.44
N HIS A 174 10.60 -1.41 9.83
CA HIS A 174 9.18 -1.62 9.61
C HIS A 174 8.90 -2.68 8.54
N VAL A 175 9.66 -2.73 7.46
CA VAL A 175 9.43 -3.70 6.37
C VAL A 175 9.98 -5.09 6.67
N ARG A 176 10.78 -5.26 7.72
CA ARG A 176 11.27 -6.58 8.16
C ARG A 176 10.13 -7.47 8.67
N GLY A 177 10.17 -8.75 8.35
CA GLY A 177 9.08 -9.71 8.48
C GLY A 177 7.88 -9.54 7.51
N CYS A 178 7.93 -8.64 6.51
CA CYS A 178 6.85 -8.48 5.55
C CYS A 178 6.78 -9.65 4.56
N HIS A 179 5.61 -10.27 4.49
CA HIS A 179 5.31 -11.34 3.54
C HIS A 179 5.03 -10.78 2.13
N LEU A 180 4.62 -9.51 2.05
CA LEU A 180 4.42 -8.76 0.81
C LEU A 180 4.93 -7.34 1.00
N LEU A 181 5.70 -6.83 0.05
CA LEU A 181 6.20 -5.47 0.04
C LEU A 181 5.83 -4.79 -1.29
N VAL A 182 5.02 -3.73 -1.22
CA VAL A 182 4.84 -2.77 -2.32
C VAL A 182 5.84 -1.65 -2.09
N PHE A 183 6.81 -1.54 -2.99
CA PHE A 183 7.94 -0.63 -2.87
C PHE A 183 8.13 0.14 -4.17
N GLU A 184 8.06 1.46 -4.10
CA GLU A 184 8.17 2.32 -5.28
C GLU A 184 9.63 2.65 -5.63
N SER A 185 9.96 2.61 -6.92
CA SER A 185 11.26 3.02 -7.48
C SER A 185 11.05 3.72 -8.81
N ASN A 186 11.58 4.94 -8.95
CA ASN A 186 11.06 5.86 -9.97
C ASN A 186 12.03 6.21 -11.07
N HIS A 187 13.33 5.92 -10.90
CA HIS A 187 14.29 6.30 -11.92
C HIS A 187 15.53 5.41 -11.96
N ASP A 188 16.05 5.28 -13.17
CA ASP A 188 17.44 4.92 -13.40
C ASP A 188 18.29 6.21 -13.34
N LEU A 189 19.39 6.18 -12.59
CA LEU A 189 20.22 7.36 -12.34
C LEU A 189 20.88 7.90 -13.61
N ASP A 190 21.31 7.01 -14.50
CA ASP A 190 22.02 7.40 -15.71
C ASP A 190 21.02 7.94 -16.74
N MET A 191 19.86 7.30 -16.88
CA MET A 191 18.77 7.84 -17.69
C MET A 191 18.27 9.20 -17.19
N LEU A 192 18.14 9.38 -15.87
CA LEU A 192 17.70 10.64 -15.30
C LEU A 192 18.69 11.77 -15.58
N LYS A 193 20.01 11.51 -15.50
CA LYS A 193 21.05 12.51 -15.77
C LYS A 193 21.04 12.97 -17.22
N VAL A 194 20.84 12.05 -18.17
CA VAL A 194 20.89 12.34 -19.62
C VAL A 194 19.52 12.78 -20.17
N GLY A 195 18.44 12.52 -19.43
CA GLY A 195 17.07 12.82 -19.84
C GLY A 195 16.74 14.31 -20.01
N PRO A 196 15.55 14.62 -20.57
CA PRO A 196 15.19 15.99 -20.99
C PRO A 196 14.83 16.94 -19.84
N TYR A 197 14.80 16.45 -18.59
CA TYR A 197 14.38 17.27 -17.47
C TYR A 197 15.34 18.45 -17.20
N PRO A 198 14.81 19.62 -16.77
CA PRO A 198 15.64 20.71 -16.28
C PRO A 198 16.52 20.27 -15.11
N TRP A 199 17.71 20.85 -14.99
CA TRP A 199 18.69 20.47 -13.96
C TRP A 199 18.14 20.54 -12.53
N GLN A 200 17.35 21.57 -12.23
CA GLN A 200 16.71 21.75 -10.91
C GLN A 200 15.78 20.58 -10.56
N LEU A 201 15.01 20.07 -11.53
CA LEU A 201 14.13 18.92 -11.32
C LEU A 201 14.93 17.64 -11.13
N LYS A 202 16.00 17.43 -11.91
CA LYS A 202 16.92 16.30 -11.72
C LYS A 202 17.52 16.30 -10.32
N GLN A 203 17.98 17.45 -9.83
CA GLN A 203 18.53 17.58 -8.47
C GLN A 203 17.50 17.24 -7.39
N ARG A 204 16.25 17.70 -7.53
CA ARG A 204 15.18 17.36 -6.59
C ARG A 204 14.88 15.86 -6.59
N LEU A 205 14.73 15.26 -7.77
CA LEU A 205 14.44 13.82 -7.94
C LEU A 205 15.55 12.91 -7.37
N MET A 206 16.81 13.33 -7.48
CA MET A 206 17.97 12.60 -6.94
C MET A 206 18.23 12.87 -5.45
N SER A 207 17.49 13.79 -4.82
CA SER A 207 17.70 14.16 -3.43
C SER A 207 17.11 13.12 -2.46
N ARG A 208 17.48 13.20 -1.18
CA ARG A 208 16.91 12.36 -0.12
C ARG A 208 15.40 12.52 0.07
N HIS A 209 14.81 13.61 -0.40
CA HIS A 209 13.37 13.89 -0.37
C HIS A 209 12.72 13.76 -1.75
N GLY A 210 13.46 13.25 -2.74
CA GLY A 210 12.99 12.97 -4.10
C GLY A 210 12.38 11.58 -4.18
N HIS A 211 12.83 10.77 -5.15
CA HIS A 211 12.37 9.38 -5.27
C HIS A 211 13.54 8.41 -5.32
N LEU A 212 13.27 7.15 -5.01
CA LEU A 212 14.28 6.12 -4.93
C LEU A 212 14.71 5.68 -6.33
N SER A 213 16.01 5.43 -6.50
CA SER A 213 16.56 4.88 -7.74
C SER A 213 16.39 3.36 -7.80
N ASN A 214 16.25 2.81 -9.02
CA ASN A 214 16.14 1.38 -9.25
C ASN A 214 17.32 0.60 -8.66
N ARG A 215 18.53 1.17 -8.73
CA ARG A 215 19.75 0.57 -8.18
C ARG A 215 19.70 0.49 -6.66
N ALA A 216 19.30 1.56 -5.98
CA ALA A 216 19.18 1.57 -4.52
C ALA A 216 18.13 0.57 -4.03
N THR A 217 17.01 0.43 -4.75
CA THR A 217 16.01 -0.61 -4.48
C THR A 217 16.60 -2.02 -4.65
N ALA A 218 17.31 -2.27 -5.75
CA ALA A 218 17.92 -3.58 -6.01
C ALA A 218 18.96 -3.95 -4.94
N GLU A 219 19.83 -3.02 -4.55
CA GLU A 219 20.82 -3.22 -3.49
C GLU A 219 20.13 -3.55 -2.15
N PHE A 220 19.07 -2.82 -1.79
CA PHE A 220 18.31 -3.09 -0.57
C PHE A 220 17.67 -4.48 -0.55
N LEU A 221 17.05 -4.89 -1.66
CA LEU A 221 16.41 -6.21 -1.76
C LEU A 221 17.42 -7.36 -1.79
N ALA A 222 18.66 -7.11 -2.25
CA ALA A 222 19.71 -8.11 -2.36
C ALA A 222 20.51 -8.34 -1.06
N ASP A 223 20.51 -7.40 -0.12
CA ASP A 223 21.35 -7.40 1.11
C ASP A 223 20.95 -8.48 2.14
N GLY A 224 20.11 -9.45 1.77
CA GLY A 224 19.88 -10.67 2.56
C GLY A 224 19.13 -10.47 3.88
N GLN A 225 18.70 -9.26 4.19
CA GLN A 225 17.57 -9.00 5.09
C GLN A 225 16.33 -8.81 4.23
N PRO A 226 15.72 -9.91 3.71
CA PRO A 226 14.47 -9.77 3.00
C PRO A 226 13.45 -9.09 3.92
N PRO A 227 12.47 -8.36 3.34
CA PRO A 227 11.24 -8.12 4.06
C PRO A 227 10.79 -9.43 4.72
#